data_AF-A0A1I7UET7-F1
#
_entry.id   AF-A0A1I7UET7-F1
#
_cell.length_a   1.000
_cell.length_b   1.000
_cell.length_c   1.000
_cell.angle_alpha   90.00
_cell.angle_beta   90.00
_cell.angle_gamma   90.00
#
_symmetry.space_group_name_H-M   'P 1'
#
loop_
_entity.id
_entity.type
_entity.pdbx_description
1 polymer ?
#
loop_
_entity_poly.entity_id
_entity_poly.type
_entity_poly.pdbx_seq_one_letter_code
_entity_poly.pdbx_strand_id
1 'polypeptide(L)'
;MDLLRLPFVVLIEVFKNMDFKEKVSPISLVFSHLIPPTYVLEIMKMLDQRKVSIKSFVYRSSSLLPEFVVKILDECTEVTDRIEIAVLLPREFVYTPLRPFKTRKLHITGKSNWYNPDCFMNCRRVSLRLGFITTRTEQSYNSFFTNWMDSDSPLQHLTLCIDESKNQWIMDALNNQLVFLFFVLF
;
A
#
# COMPACT_ATOMS: atom_id res chain seq x y z
N MET A 1 -17.57 14.56 -3.77
CA MET A 1 -18.32 14.35 -5.03
C MET A 1 -17.92 12.98 -5.56
N ASP A 2 -18.87 12.04 -5.68
CA ASP A 2 -18.57 10.69 -6.18
C ASP A 2 -18.48 10.70 -7.72
N LEU A 3 -17.29 11.02 -8.22
CA LEU A 3 -16.99 11.15 -9.65
C LEU A 3 -17.01 9.81 -10.42
N LEU A 4 -17.24 8.68 -9.74
CA LEU A 4 -17.01 7.32 -10.25
C LEU A 4 -18.16 6.73 -11.09
N ARG A 5 -19.23 7.49 -11.34
CA ARG A 5 -20.38 7.05 -12.16
C ARG A 5 -20.42 7.68 -13.57
N LEU A 6 -19.47 8.55 -13.90
CA LEU A 6 -19.42 9.18 -15.21
C LEU A 6 -18.67 8.30 -16.22
N PRO A 7 -19.05 8.31 -17.51
CA PRO A 7 -18.25 7.69 -18.56
C PRO A 7 -16.82 8.22 -18.49
N PHE A 8 -15.84 7.35 -18.72
CA PHE A 8 -14.42 7.66 -18.46
C PHE A 8 -13.89 8.92 -19.18
N VAL A 9 -14.34 9.15 -20.43
CA VAL A 9 -14.02 10.37 -21.18
C VAL A 9 -14.49 11.63 -20.45
N VAL A 10 -15.67 11.56 -19.82
CA VAL A 10 -16.25 12.66 -19.03
C VAL A 10 -15.44 12.88 -17.76
N LEU A 11 -14.88 11.83 -17.13
CA LEU A 11 -13.99 11.97 -15.97
C LEU A 11 -12.70 12.72 -16.31
N ILE A 12 -12.01 12.35 -17.40
CA ILE A 12 -10.83 13.10 -17.87
C ILE A 12 -11.21 14.54 -18.15
N GLU A 13 -12.33 14.77 -18.85
CA GLU A 13 -12.74 16.11 -19.22
C GLU A 13 -13.11 16.96 -18.00
N VAL A 14 -13.78 16.36 -17.00
CA VAL A 14 -14.04 16.99 -15.72
C VAL A 14 -12.72 17.35 -15.02
N PHE A 15 -11.74 16.43 -14.95
CA PHE A 15 -10.44 16.72 -14.35
C PHE A 15 -9.66 17.79 -15.12
N LYS A 16 -9.73 17.81 -16.45
CA LYS A 16 -9.11 18.85 -17.29
C LYS A 16 -9.69 20.22 -16.98
N ASN A 17 -11.01 20.31 -16.87
CA ASN A 17 -11.76 21.56 -16.68
C ASN A 17 -11.93 21.97 -15.21
N MET A 18 -11.55 21.14 -14.24
CA MET A 18 -11.47 21.55 -12.84
C MET A 18 -10.36 22.59 -12.66
N ASP A 19 -10.74 23.79 -12.22
CA ASP A 19 -9.81 24.85 -11.86
C ASP A 19 -9.34 24.65 -10.41
N PHE A 20 -8.03 24.42 -10.23
CA PHE A 20 -7.40 24.13 -8.95
C PHE A 20 -6.77 25.37 -8.30
N LYS A 21 -7.21 26.57 -8.68
CA LYS A 21 -6.61 27.87 -8.32
C LYS A 21 -6.69 28.26 -6.83
N GLU A 22 -7.47 27.57 -6.01
CA GLU A 22 -7.47 27.76 -4.55
C GLU A 22 -6.95 26.51 -3.84
N LYS A 23 -6.35 26.69 -2.66
CA LYS A 23 -5.73 25.67 -1.80
C LYS A 23 -6.53 24.36 -1.82
N VAL A 24 -6.19 23.48 -2.76
CA VAL A 24 -7.05 22.33 -3.08
C VAL A 24 -7.02 21.40 -1.89
N SER A 25 -8.19 21.13 -1.32
CA SER A 25 -8.29 20.14 -0.26
C SER A 25 -7.75 18.80 -0.77
N PRO A 26 -6.93 18.09 0.00
CA PRO A 26 -6.40 16.80 -0.41
C PRO A 26 -7.50 15.85 -0.89
N ILE A 27 -7.36 15.29 -2.08
CA ILE A 27 -8.42 14.50 -2.71
C ILE A 27 -8.29 13.01 -2.38
N SER A 28 -9.37 12.26 -2.59
CA SER A 28 -9.39 10.80 -2.46
C SER A 28 -9.76 10.17 -3.79
N LEU A 29 -8.96 9.20 -4.24
CA LEU A 29 -9.16 8.47 -5.48
C LEU A 29 -9.52 7.02 -5.19
N VAL A 30 -10.54 6.53 -5.89
CA VAL A 30 -10.96 5.12 -5.81
C VAL A 30 -11.21 4.60 -7.21
N PHE A 31 -10.43 3.62 -7.63
CA PHE A 31 -10.50 2.99 -8.93
C PHE A 31 -10.89 1.51 -8.77
N SER A 32 -11.96 1.10 -9.45
CA SER A 32 -12.47 -0.27 -9.43
C SER A 32 -12.00 -1.08 -10.65
N HIS A 33 -12.33 -2.37 -10.68
CA HIS A 33 -11.80 -3.40 -11.59
C HIS A 33 -11.88 -3.10 -13.09
N LEU A 34 -12.66 -2.11 -13.50
CA LEU A 34 -12.92 -1.78 -14.91
C LEU A 34 -12.03 -0.66 -15.45
N ILE A 35 -11.18 -0.03 -14.63
CA ILE A 35 -10.34 1.09 -15.07
C ILE A 35 -8.96 0.59 -15.51
N PRO A 36 -8.60 0.74 -16.81
CA PRO A 36 -7.25 0.43 -17.28
C PRO A 36 -6.17 1.20 -16.51
N PRO A 37 -5.03 0.56 -16.22
CA PRO A 37 -3.97 1.18 -15.41
C PRO A 37 -3.30 2.38 -16.08
N THR A 38 -3.29 2.42 -17.42
CA THR A 38 -2.80 3.57 -18.20
C THR A 38 -3.52 4.86 -17.83
N TYR A 39 -4.83 4.77 -17.59
CA TYR A 39 -5.65 5.91 -17.21
C TYR A 39 -5.46 6.34 -15.76
N VAL A 40 -5.26 5.38 -14.87
CA VAL A 40 -4.89 5.69 -13.48
C VAL A 40 -3.60 6.51 -13.46
N LEU A 41 -2.59 6.07 -14.22
CA LEU A 41 -1.32 6.79 -14.36
C LEU A 41 -1.49 8.17 -14.99
N GLU A 42 -2.33 8.32 -16.02
CA GLU A 42 -2.60 9.62 -16.64
C GLU A 42 -3.23 10.60 -15.64
N ILE A 43 -4.23 10.16 -14.87
CA ILE A 43 -4.86 10.97 -13.83
C ILE A 43 -3.84 11.36 -12.75
N MET A 44 -3.03 10.42 -12.27
CA MET A 44 -2.00 10.71 -11.26
C MET A 44 -0.99 11.74 -11.75
N LYS A 45 -0.52 11.62 -12.99
CA LYS A 45 0.38 12.60 -13.61
C LYS A 45 -0.25 13.99 -13.73
N MET A 46 -1.53 14.07 -14.12
CA MET A 46 -2.24 15.35 -14.19
C MET A 46 -2.36 16.01 -12.81
N LEU A 47 -2.60 15.22 -11.76
CA LEU A 47 -2.69 15.71 -10.39
C LEU A 47 -1.33 16.20 -9.88
N ASP A 48 -0.26 15.46 -10.15
CA ASP A 48 1.11 15.85 -9.80
C ASP A 48 1.52 17.16 -10.49
N GLN A 49 1.28 17.28 -11.81
CA GLN A 49 1.54 18.51 -12.57
C GLN A 49 0.82 19.74 -12.00
N ARG A 50 -0.38 19.52 -11.45
CA ARG A 50 -1.21 20.56 -10.83
C ARG A 50 -0.94 20.72 -9.33
N LYS A 51 0.03 19.99 -8.78
CA LYS A 51 0.40 19.97 -7.35
C LYS A 51 -0.79 19.66 -6.43
N VAL A 52 -1.72 18.83 -6.90
CA VAL A 52 -2.87 18.41 -6.10
C VAL A 52 -2.46 17.28 -5.18
N SER A 53 -2.56 17.51 -3.87
CA SER A 53 -2.23 16.48 -2.88
C SER A 53 -3.28 15.36 -2.86
N ILE A 54 -2.81 14.11 -2.83
CA ILE A 54 -3.67 12.93 -2.69
C ILE A 54 -3.62 12.49 -1.24
N LYS A 55 -4.79 12.46 -0.59
CA LYS A 55 -4.95 11.95 0.77
C LYS A 55 -5.11 10.44 0.79
N SER A 56 -5.98 9.92 -0.09
CA SER A 56 -6.31 8.51 -0.14
C SER A 56 -6.28 8.01 -1.57
N PHE A 57 -5.72 6.83 -1.76
CA PHE A 57 -5.69 6.14 -3.04
C PHE A 57 -6.14 4.69 -2.85
N VAL A 58 -7.13 4.27 -3.64
CA VAL A 58 -7.62 2.89 -3.65
C VAL A 58 -7.62 2.42 -5.10
N TYR A 59 -6.94 1.31 -5.38
CA TYR A 59 -6.93 0.69 -6.70
C TYR A 59 -7.20 -0.81 -6.58
N ARG A 60 -8.24 -1.27 -7.26
CA ARG A 60 -8.62 -2.68 -7.30
C ARG A 60 -8.67 -3.16 -8.73
N SER A 61 -7.91 -4.19 -9.04
CA SER A 61 -7.89 -4.82 -10.36
C SER A 61 -7.75 -6.33 -10.24
N SER A 62 -8.51 -7.08 -11.04
CA SER A 62 -8.45 -8.53 -11.09
C SER A 62 -7.25 -9.05 -11.90
N SER A 63 -6.73 -8.25 -12.83
CA SER A 63 -5.60 -8.59 -13.68
C SER A 63 -4.81 -7.32 -13.96
N LEU A 64 -3.61 -7.21 -13.38
CA LEU A 64 -2.69 -6.11 -13.64
C LEU A 64 -1.31 -6.67 -13.94
N LEU A 65 -0.66 -6.17 -14.98
CA LEU A 65 0.72 -6.54 -15.27
C LEU A 65 1.67 -5.89 -14.23
N PRO A 66 2.73 -6.58 -13.78
CA PRO A 66 3.62 -6.09 -12.74
C PRO A 66 4.17 -4.68 -12.97
N GLU A 67 4.51 -4.33 -14.22
CA GLU A 67 5.07 -3.03 -14.57
C GLU A 67 4.12 -1.85 -14.28
N PHE A 68 2.81 -2.08 -14.33
CA PHE A 68 1.82 -1.06 -13.97
C PHE A 68 1.68 -0.93 -12.46
N VAL A 69 1.81 -2.02 -11.70
CA VAL A 69 1.80 -1.98 -10.24
C VAL A 69 2.97 -1.14 -9.73
N VAL A 70 4.17 -1.38 -10.27
CA VAL A 70 5.37 -0.60 -9.94
C VAL A 70 5.11 0.89 -10.18
N LYS A 71 4.70 1.25 -11.40
CA LYS A 71 4.44 2.66 -11.76
C LYS A 71 3.38 3.31 -10.86
N ILE A 72 2.26 2.63 -10.61
CA ILE A 72 1.18 3.18 -9.77
C ILE A 72 1.67 3.39 -8.34
N LEU A 73 2.41 2.43 -7.77
CA LEU A 73 2.92 2.53 -6.40
C LEU A 73 3.99 3.60 -6.24
N ASP A 74 4.86 3.78 -7.23
CA ASP A 74 5.87 4.83 -7.22
C ASP A 74 5.22 6.22 -7.18
N GLU A 75 4.13 6.41 -7.93
CA GLU A 75 3.30 7.63 -7.87
C GLU A 75 2.56 7.77 -6.52
N CYS A 76 2.26 6.66 -5.83
CA CYS A 76 1.58 6.67 -4.53
C CYS A 76 2.48 7.03 -3.35
N THR A 77 3.80 7.12 -3.52
CA THR A 77 4.74 7.41 -2.42
C THR A 77 4.45 8.71 -1.66
N GLU A 78 3.82 9.68 -2.33
CA GLU A 78 3.42 10.98 -1.77
C GLU A 78 2.00 10.99 -1.14
N VAL A 79 1.26 9.88 -1.21
CA VAL A 79 -0.07 9.77 -0.60
C VAL A 79 0.07 9.79 0.92
N THR A 80 -0.77 10.58 1.59
CA THR A 80 -0.53 10.92 3.01
C THR A 80 -1.34 10.09 4.02
N ASP A 81 -2.61 9.78 3.77
CA ASP A 81 -3.46 9.09 4.75
C ASP A 81 -3.60 7.60 4.46
N ARG A 82 -4.02 7.21 3.25
CA ARG A 82 -4.36 5.81 2.95
C ARG A 82 -3.96 5.37 1.54
N ILE A 83 -3.30 4.23 1.46
CA ILE A 83 -3.15 3.46 0.23
C ILE A 83 -3.84 2.11 0.41
N GLU A 84 -4.69 1.76 -0.55
CA GLU A 84 -5.26 0.42 -0.68
C GLU A 84 -5.02 -0.13 -2.08
N ILE A 85 -4.35 -1.28 -2.18
CA ILE A 85 -4.11 -1.98 -3.44
C ILE A 85 -4.66 -3.40 -3.33
N ALA A 86 -5.57 -3.74 -4.25
CA ALA A 86 -6.13 -5.08 -4.38
C ALA A 86 -5.84 -5.62 -5.78
N VAL A 87 -4.75 -6.39 -5.92
CA VAL A 87 -4.28 -6.91 -7.22
C VAL A 87 -3.81 -8.35 -7.13
N LEU A 88 -3.98 -9.11 -8.21
CA LEU A 88 -3.41 -10.44 -8.36
C LEU A 88 -2.14 -10.34 -9.21
N LEU A 89 -1.01 -10.78 -8.66
CA LEU A 89 0.29 -10.76 -9.34
C LEU A 89 0.95 -12.14 -9.30
N PRO A 90 1.87 -12.45 -10.22
CA PRO A 90 2.73 -13.63 -10.13
C PRO A 90 3.41 -13.70 -8.76
N ARG A 91 3.66 -14.91 -8.26
CA ARG A 91 4.24 -15.13 -6.93
C ARG A 91 5.64 -14.54 -6.77
N GLU A 92 6.41 -14.56 -7.86
CA GLU A 92 7.84 -14.28 -7.82
C GLU A 92 8.13 -12.79 -8.03
N PHE A 93 7.08 -12.03 -8.35
CA PHE A 93 7.17 -10.58 -8.40
C PHE A 93 7.33 -10.05 -6.99
N VAL A 94 8.30 -9.16 -6.79
CA VAL A 94 8.54 -8.41 -5.55
C VAL A 94 8.72 -6.95 -5.95
N TYR A 95 7.94 -6.07 -5.32
CA TYR A 95 8.03 -4.64 -5.47
C TYR A 95 9.00 -4.07 -4.44
N THR A 96 9.93 -3.26 -4.94
CA THR A 96 10.82 -2.42 -4.15
C THR A 96 10.53 -0.97 -4.52
N PRO A 97 10.08 -0.12 -3.58
CA PRO A 97 9.79 1.26 -3.89
C PRO A 97 11.07 2.06 -4.14
N LEU A 98 10.96 3.06 -5.01
CA LEU A 98 12.04 4.02 -5.26
C LEU A 98 12.33 4.93 -4.07
N ARG A 99 11.31 5.19 -3.24
CA ARG A 99 11.41 6.04 -2.05
C ARG A 99 10.39 5.60 -0.99
N PRO A 100 10.63 5.87 0.30
CA PRO A 100 9.71 5.49 1.35
C PRO A 100 8.33 6.14 1.18
N PHE A 101 7.27 5.42 1.55
CA PHE A 101 5.91 5.98 1.55
C PHE A 101 5.72 6.99 2.68
N LYS A 102 4.97 8.06 2.41
CA LYS A 102 4.48 9.03 3.43
C LYS A 102 3.15 8.63 4.06
N THR A 103 2.58 7.51 3.60
CA THR A 103 1.22 7.09 3.94
C THR A 103 1.10 6.61 5.38
N ARG A 104 0.04 7.04 6.07
CA ARG A 104 -0.26 6.56 7.43
C ARG A 104 -0.84 5.14 7.46
N LYS A 105 -1.71 4.79 6.50
CA LYS A 105 -2.47 3.53 6.47
C LYS A 105 -2.23 2.77 5.16
N LEU A 106 -1.77 1.54 5.27
CA LEU A 106 -1.59 0.66 4.14
C LEU A 106 -2.52 -0.55 4.23
N HIS A 107 -3.26 -0.80 3.15
CA HIS A 107 -4.06 -2.01 2.98
C HIS A 107 -3.68 -2.72 1.69
N ILE A 108 -3.04 -3.88 1.78
CA ILE A 108 -2.69 -4.67 0.61
C ILE A 108 -3.48 -5.97 0.65
N THR A 109 -4.17 -6.26 -0.46
CA THR A 109 -4.89 -7.51 -0.65
C THR A 109 -4.51 -8.14 -1.98
N GLY A 110 -4.42 -9.47 -1.98
CA GLY A 110 -4.02 -10.23 -3.17
C GLY A 110 -3.42 -11.57 -2.77
N LYS A 111 -3.38 -12.52 -3.70
CA LYS A 111 -2.80 -13.86 -3.46
C LYS A 111 -1.31 -13.91 -3.85
N SER A 112 -0.48 -12.97 -3.41
CA SER A 112 0.95 -12.97 -3.79
C SER A 112 1.87 -12.23 -2.82
N ASN A 113 3.16 -12.59 -2.83
CA ASN A 113 4.22 -12.11 -1.93
C ASN A 113 4.83 -10.76 -2.35
N TRP A 114 4.16 -10.05 -3.24
CA TRP A 114 4.79 -8.99 -4.00
C TRP A 114 5.14 -7.73 -3.22
N TYR A 115 4.62 -7.57 -2.01
CA TYR A 115 4.98 -6.46 -1.16
C TYR A 115 6.04 -6.89 -0.16
N ASN A 116 7.15 -6.16 -0.13
CA ASN A 116 8.12 -6.26 0.95
C ASN A 116 7.64 -5.41 2.15
N PRO A 117 7.36 -6.00 3.32
CA PRO A 117 6.91 -5.25 4.49
C PRO A 117 7.87 -4.14 4.94
N ASP A 118 9.19 -4.35 4.78
CA ASP A 118 10.23 -3.38 5.16
C ASP A 118 10.14 -2.08 4.36
N CYS A 119 9.44 -2.10 3.22
CA CYS A 119 9.23 -0.91 2.40
C CYS A 119 8.15 0.03 2.97
N PHE A 120 7.43 -0.39 4.02
CA PHE A 120 6.25 0.30 4.53
C PHE A 120 6.35 0.67 6.01
N MET A 121 7.54 0.66 6.60
CA MET A 121 7.77 0.90 8.04
C MET A 121 7.30 2.28 8.51
N ASN A 122 7.19 3.25 7.60
CA ASN A 122 6.65 4.58 7.90
C ASN A 122 5.13 4.58 8.14
N CYS A 123 4.42 3.50 7.80
CA CYS A 123 3.00 3.39 8.04
C CYS A 123 2.75 3.26 9.55
N ARG A 124 1.60 3.72 10.04
CA ARG A 124 1.20 3.47 11.45
C ARG A 124 0.18 2.36 11.56
N ARG A 125 -0.54 2.10 10.48
CA ARG A 125 -1.57 1.05 10.42
C ARG A 125 -1.37 0.25 9.16
N VAL A 126 -1.12 -1.04 9.31
CA VAL A 126 -0.84 -1.94 8.20
C VAL A 126 -1.80 -3.11 8.25
N SER A 127 -2.43 -3.38 7.12
CA SER A 127 -3.30 -4.53 6.94
C SER A 127 -2.87 -5.27 5.69
N LEU A 128 -2.41 -6.50 5.89
CA LEU A 128 -1.83 -7.34 4.86
C LEU A 128 -2.63 -8.62 4.77
N ARG A 129 -3.26 -8.87 3.63
CA ARG A 129 -3.85 -10.16 3.34
C ARG A 129 -2.85 -10.99 2.55
N LEU A 130 -2.07 -11.78 3.27
CA LEU A 130 -1.13 -12.75 2.75
C LEU A 130 -1.93 -13.97 2.27
N GLY A 131 -1.98 -14.18 0.96
CA GLY A 131 -2.66 -15.35 0.41
C GLY A 131 -2.09 -16.67 0.96
N PHE A 132 -2.85 -17.76 0.78
CA PHE A 132 -2.56 -19.14 1.23
C PHE A 132 -1.19 -19.71 0.81
N ILE A 133 -0.41 -19.01 0.00
CA ILE A 133 0.81 -19.52 -0.63
C ILE A 133 1.91 -18.47 -0.55
N THR A 134 2.24 -18.09 0.68
CA THR A 134 3.35 -17.19 0.97
C THR A 134 4.69 -17.94 1.02
N THR A 135 5.75 -17.33 0.48
CA THR A 135 7.14 -17.84 0.59
C THR A 135 7.84 -17.35 1.86
N ARG A 136 7.14 -16.59 2.72
CA ARG A 136 7.72 -16.04 3.95
C ARG A 136 8.01 -17.13 4.96
N THR A 137 9.13 -16.97 5.66
CA THR A 137 9.60 -17.84 6.74
C THR A 137 9.40 -17.18 8.09
N GLU A 138 9.60 -17.92 9.18
CA GLU A 138 9.68 -17.35 10.53
C GLU A 138 10.72 -16.23 10.62
N GLN A 139 11.88 -16.40 9.99
CA GLN A 139 12.92 -15.37 9.92
C GLN A 139 12.41 -14.09 9.25
N SER A 140 11.60 -14.20 8.18
CA SER A 140 11.00 -13.02 7.54
C SER A 140 10.11 -12.23 8.51
N TYR A 141 9.38 -12.91 9.39
CA TYR A 141 8.56 -12.25 10.42
C TYR A 141 9.39 -11.65 11.54
N ASN A 142 10.44 -12.34 12.01
CA ASN A 142 11.37 -11.79 12.99
C ASN A 142 12.00 -10.48 12.48
N SER A 143 12.58 -10.51 11.28
CA SER A 143 13.16 -9.31 10.65
C SER A 143 12.13 -8.19 10.51
N PHE A 144 10.92 -8.51 10.05
CA PHE A 144 9.83 -7.54 9.97
C PHE A 144 9.54 -6.85 11.30
N PHE A 145 9.37 -7.60 12.39
CA PHE A 145 9.05 -7.01 13.69
C PHE A 145 10.23 -6.23 14.28
N THR A 146 11.45 -6.76 14.18
CA THR A 146 12.67 -6.07 14.64
C THR A 146 12.86 -4.75 13.90
N ASN A 147 12.86 -4.78 12.58
CA ASN A 147 12.98 -3.57 11.75
C ASN A 147 11.89 -2.54 12.08
N TRP A 148 10.68 -2.99 12.47
CA TRP A 148 9.58 -2.08 12.79
C TRP A 148 9.81 -1.39 14.12
N MET A 149 10.20 -2.15 15.14
CA MET A 149 10.49 -1.61 16.47
C MET A 149 11.65 -0.61 16.43
N ASP A 150 12.63 -0.85 15.56
CA ASP A 150 13.78 0.05 15.36
C ASP A 150 13.45 1.29 14.52
N SER A 151 12.26 1.37 13.94
CA SER A 151 11.85 2.51 13.11
C SER A 151 11.35 3.70 13.93
N ASP A 152 11.51 4.91 13.40
CA ASP A 152 10.97 6.14 14.00
C ASP A 152 9.42 6.23 13.97
N SER A 153 8.74 5.22 13.41
CA SER A 153 7.30 5.20 13.19
C SER A 153 6.64 4.04 13.96
N PRO A 154 6.11 4.30 15.17
CA PRO A 154 5.54 3.23 15.99
C PRO A 154 4.31 2.62 15.33
N LEU A 155 4.31 1.28 15.19
CA LEU A 155 3.18 0.51 14.72
C LEU A 155 2.01 0.66 15.69
N GLN A 156 0.90 1.22 15.22
CA GLN A 156 -0.32 1.37 16.04
C GLN A 156 -1.30 0.23 15.81
N HIS A 157 -1.29 -0.35 14.61
CA HIS A 157 -2.22 -1.42 14.25
C HIS A 157 -1.65 -2.31 13.15
N LEU A 158 -1.65 -3.60 13.39
CA LEU A 158 -1.26 -4.61 12.42
C LEU A 158 -2.40 -5.62 12.26
N THR A 159 -2.82 -5.86 11.03
CA THR A 159 -3.68 -6.98 10.66
C THR A 159 -2.95 -7.83 9.65
N LEU A 160 -2.71 -9.10 9.99
CA LEU A 160 -2.17 -10.10 9.08
C LEU A 160 -3.26 -11.14 8.85
N CYS A 161 -3.81 -11.21 7.64
CA CYS A 161 -4.64 -12.36 7.25
C CYS A 161 -3.70 -13.36 6.59
N ILE A 162 -3.37 -14.43 7.29
CA ILE A 162 -2.45 -15.49 6.85
C ILE A 162 -3.14 -16.85 6.91
N ASP A 163 -2.49 -17.86 6.31
CA ASP A 163 -2.83 -19.26 6.51
C ASP A 163 -2.57 -19.68 7.97
N GLU A 164 -3.48 -20.47 8.55
CA GLU A 164 -3.43 -20.91 9.95
C GLU A 164 -2.15 -21.68 10.28
N SER A 165 -1.59 -22.42 9.30
CA SER A 165 -0.31 -23.13 9.45
C SER A 165 0.89 -22.21 9.72
N LYS A 166 0.75 -20.90 9.49
CA LYS A 166 1.78 -19.88 9.70
C LYS A 166 1.58 -19.08 10.99
N ASN A 167 0.49 -19.30 11.73
CA ASN A 167 0.23 -18.58 12.98
C ASN A 167 1.35 -18.79 13.99
N GLN A 168 1.87 -20.02 14.12
CA GLN A 168 2.92 -20.32 15.09
C GLN A 168 4.19 -19.52 14.83
N TRP A 169 4.64 -19.41 13.58
CA TRP A 169 5.81 -18.63 13.21
C TRP A 169 5.69 -17.15 13.56
N ILE A 170 4.49 -16.58 13.44
CA ILE A 170 4.24 -15.19 13.82
C ILE A 170 4.28 -15.03 15.35
N MET A 171 3.64 -15.96 16.07
CA MET A 171 3.64 -15.95 17.54
C MET A 171 5.05 -16.12 18.10
N ASP A 172 5.85 -17.01 17.54
CA ASP A 172 7.25 -17.21 17.92
C ASP A 172 8.07 -15.95 17.66
N ALA A 173 7.91 -15.34 16.48
CA ALA A 173 8.60 -14.10 16.15
C ALA A 173 8.23 -12.93 17.08
N LEU A 174 6.94 -12.80 17.45
CA LEU A 174 6.47 -11.80 18.41
C LEU A 174 7.02 -12.06 19.82
N ASN A 175 7.01 -13.33 20.26
CA ASN A 175 7.55 -13.71 21.57
C ASN A 175 9.04 -13.39 21.67
N ASN A 176 9.82 -13.62 20.61
CA ASN A 176 11.24 -13.25 20.57
C ASN A 176 11.45 -11.75 20.77
N GLN A 177 10.58 -10.90 20.20
CA GLN A 177 10.67 -9.45 20.39
C GLN A 177 10.32 -9.03 21.83
N LEU A 178 9.29 -9.64 22.43
CA LEU A 178 8.92 -9.37 23.82
C LEU A 178 10.04 -9.79 24.78
N VAL A 179 10.66 -10.94 24.54
CA VAL A 179 11.84 -11.39 25.28
C VAL A 179 12.99 -10.38 25.14
N PHE A 180 13.21 -9.85 23.94
CA PHE A 180 14.21 -8.79 23.70
C PHE A 180 13.91 -7.49 24.46
N LEU A 181 12.64 -7.04 24.48
CA LEU A 181 12.20 -5.89 25.28
C LEU A 181 12.45 -6.10 26.78
N PHE A 182 12.21 -7.32 27.29
CA PHE A 182 12.56 -7.64 28.68
C PHE A 182 14.06 -7.57 28.92
N PHE A 183 14.90 -8.11 28.03
CA PHE A 183 16.36 -8.06 28.18
C PHE A 183 16.96 -6.66 28.06
N VAL A 184 16.34 -5.75 27.30
CA VAL A 184 16.81 -4.35 27.15
C VAL A 184 16.45 -3.47 28.36
N LEU A 185 15.53 -3.91 29.22
CA LEU A 185 15.05 -3.16 30.40
C LEU A 185 15.73 -3.56 31.73
N PHE A 186 16.79 -4.36 31.71
CA PHE A 186 17.62 -4.72 32.87
C PHE A 186 19.08 -4.28 32.67
#